data_AF-A0A935A2Z7-F1
#
_entry.id   AF-A0A935A2Z7-F1
#
_cell.length_a   1.000
_cell.length_b   1.000
_cell.length_c   1.000
_cell.angle_alpha   90.00
_cell.angle_beta   90.00
_cell.angle_gamma   90.00
#
_symmetry.space_group_name_H-M   'P 1'
#
loop_
_entity.id
_entity.type
_entity.pdbx_description
1 polymer ?
#
loop_
_entity_poly.entity_id
_entity_poly.type
_entity_poly.pdbx_seq_one_letter_code
_entity_poly.pdbx_strand_id
1 'polypeptide(L)'
;MSKPGSMFLFYFSITLAVASSALYHFVAKSTPSNVNFSVSLLVTYAAAFAATLLTFIFFPLENGLAAEFKKLNWASVGLSLAIVGIEFGFLLTYRSGWNLGIAAVFVNVVASLILLPVAVFVFKDRVSWVNIAGIFVCLAGLLMLNWKR
;
A
#
# COMPACT_ATOMS: atom_id res chain seq x y z
N MET A 1 23.59 10.01 13.94
CA MET A 1 22.61 10.52 14.93
C MET A 1 21.51 11.26 14.16
N SER A 2 20.35 10.64 13.95
CA SER A 2 19.21 11.36 13.35
C SER A 2 18.59 12.29 14.40
N LYS A 3 18.13 13.48 14.00
CA LYS A 3 17.56 14.48 14.92
C LYS A 3 16.32 13.89 15.63
N PRO A 4 16.07 14.18 16.92
CA PRO A 4 14.97 13.58 17.68
C PRO A 4 13.58 13.74 17.04
N GLY A 5 13.32 14.83 16.30
CA GLY A 5 12.08 14.99 15.51
C GLY A 5 11.93 14.02 14.33
N SER A 6 13.03 13.51 13.78
CA SER A 6 13.00 12.51 12.69
C SER A 6 12.61 11.11 13.19
N MET A 7 12.95 10.78 14.44
CA MET A 7 12.59 9.49 15.03
C MET A 7 11.09 9.41 15.31
N PHE A 8 10.48 10.49 15.82
CA PHE A 8 9.02 10.55 16.00
C PHE A 8 8.29 10.38 14.67
N LEU A 9 8.67 11.14 13.63
CA LEU A 9 8.03 11.05 12.32
C LEU A 9 8.17 9.63 11.74
N PHE A 10 9.32 8.99 11.91
CA PHE A 10 9.54 7.61 11.46
C PHE A 10 8.59 6.63 12.17
N TYR A 11 8.57 6.62 13.50
CA TYR A 11 7.70 5.71 14.26
C TYR A 11 6.22 6.00 14.05
N PHE A 12 5.84 7.27 13.95
CA PHE A 12 4.46 7.66 13.69
C PHE A 12 4.00 7.21 12.29
N SER A 13 4.79 7.51 11.25
CA SER A 13 4.44 7.17 9.87
C SER A 13 4.35 5.65 9.65
N ILE A 14 5.28 4.87 10.20
CA ILE A 14 5.22 3.41 10.07
C ILE A 14 4.04 2.81 10.84
N THR A 15 3.75 3.32 12.03
CA THR A 15 2.60 2.87 12.83
C THR A 15 1.29 3.19 12.12
N LEU A 16 1.17 4.40 11.58
CA LEU A 16 0.01 4.82 10.79
C LEU A 16 -0.17 3.93 9.56
N ALA A 17 0.90 3.66 8.81
CA ALA A 17 0.85 2.79 7.63
C ALA A 17 0.39 1.36 7.97
N VAL A 18 0.91 0.78 9.06
CA VAL A 18 0.51 -0.58 9.52
C VAL A 18 -0.95 -0.58 9.96
N ALA A 19 -1.38 0.40 10.75
CA ALA A 19 -2.76 0.50 11.21
C ALA A 19 -3.74 0.68 10.03
N SER A 20 -3.41 1.55 9.08
CA SER A 20 -4.20 1.76 7.85
C SER A 20 -4.25 0.51 6.97
N SER A 21 -3.14 -0.23 6.85
CA SER A 21 -3.10 -1.49 6.09
C SER A 21 -3.98 -2.56 6.74
N ALA A 22 -3.94 -2.72 8.05
CA ALA A 22 -4.80 -3.65 8.77
C ALA A 22 -6.29 -3.29 8.60
N LEU A 23 -6.63 -2.00 8.74
CA LEU A 23 -7.98 -1.50 8.53
C LEU A 23 -8.46 -1.73 7.10
N TYR A 24 -7.58 -1.47 6.10
CA TYR A 24 -7.86 -1.71 4.70
C TYR A 24 -8.25 -3.17 4.45
N HIS A 25 -7.44 -4.13 4.89
CA HIS A 25 -7.71 -5.54 4.67
C HIS A 25 -9.00 -5.99 5.38
N PHE A 26 -9.26 -5.50 6.59
CA PHE A 26 -10.48 -5.78 7.35
C PHE A 26 -11.74 -5.27 6.64
N VAL A 27 -11.74 -4.00 6.22
CA VAL A 27 -12.89 -3.37 5.55
C VAL A 27 -13.09 -3.94 4.14
N ALA A 28 -12.01 -4.19 3.40
CA ALA A 28 -12.08 -4.81 2.07
C ALA A 28 -12.69 -6.21 2.12
N LYS A 29 -12.33 -7.03 3.13
CA LYS A 29 -12.96 -8.34 3.33
C LYS A 29 -14.43 -8.25 3.77
N SER A 30 -14.78 -7.19 4.51
CA SER A 30 -16.15 -6.93 4.98
C SER A 30 -17.06 -6.35 3.89
N THR A 31 -16.51 -5.96 2.75
CA THR A 31 -17.28 -5.40 1.63
C THR A 31 -18.23 -6.47 1.08
N PRO A 32 -19.55 -6.20 1.03
CA PRO A 32 -20.53 -7.18 0.58
C PRO A 32 -20.22 -7.71 -0.82
N SER A 33 -20.27 -9.03 -0.99
CA SER A 33 -20.05 -9.69 -2.28
C SER A 33 -21.23 -9.52 -3.25
N ASN A 34 -22.41 -9.17 -2.74
CA ASN A 34 -23.63 -8.96 -3.51
C ASN A 34 -23.71 -7.58 -4.20
N VAL A 35 -22.86 -6.62 -3.82
CA VAL A 35 -22.81 -5.30 -4.46
C VAL A 35 -21.90 -5.35 -5.68
N ASN A 36 -22.34 -4.69 -6.75
CA ASN A 36 -21.51 -4.49 -7.93
C ASN A 36 -20.20 -3.82 -7.52
N PHE A 37 -19.11 -4.50 -7.84
CA PHE A 37 -17.76 -4.11 -7.44
C PHE A 37 -17.43 -2.67 -7.83
N SER A 38 -17.77 -2.25 -9.05
CA SER A 38 -17.47 -0.92 -9.56
C SER A 38 -18.20 0.17 -8.79
N VAL A 39 -19.43 -0.10 -8.34
CA VAL A 39 -20.20 0.83 -7.50
C VAL A 39 -19.56 0.98 -6.13
N SER A 40 -19.10 -0.12 -5.52
CA SER A 40 -18.39 -0.08 -4.24
C SER A 40 -17.12 0.76 -4.33
N LEU A 41 -16.30 0.57 -5.38
CA LEU A 41 -15.09 1.38 -5.58
C LEU A 41 -15.39 2.84 -5.85
N LEU A 42 -16.43 3.14 -6.63
CA LEU A 42 -16.81 4.52 -6.92
C LEU A 42 -17.09 5.29 -5.62
N VAL A 43 -17.83 4.67 -4.69
CA VAL A 43 -18.10 5.26 -3.37
C VAL A 43 -16.82 5.40 -2.55
N THR A 44 -15.96 4.37 -2.53
CA THR A 44 -14.67 4.42 -1.84
C THR A 44 -13.80 5.58 -2.35
N TYR A 45 -13.69 5.77 -3.67
CA TYR A 45 -12.92 6.87 -4.24
C TYR A 45 -13.53 8.23 -3.98
N ALA A 46 -14.87 8.36 -4.03
CA ALA A 46 -15.54 9.60 -3.69
C ALA A 46 -15.28 9.99 -2.22
N ALA A 47 -15.36 9.02 -1.31
CA ALA A 47 -15.04 9.24 0.11
C ALA A 47 -13.57 9.59 0.33
N ALA A 48 -12.64 8.87 -0.33
CA ALA A 48 -11.21 9.14 -0.26
C ALA A 48 -10.85 10.52 -0.82
N PHE A 49 -11.49 10.93 -1.92
CA PHE A 49 -11.33 12.26 -2.51
C PHE A 49 -11.80 13.35 -1.54
N ALA A 50 -12.98 13.19 -0.93
CA ALA A 50 -13.50 14.13 0.07
C ALA A 50 -12.56 14.23 1.29
N ALA A 51 -12.08 13.10 1.80
CA ALA A 51 -11.12 13.07 2.90
C ALA A 51 -9.80 13.75 2.54
N THR A 52 -9.32 13.56 1.30
CA THR A 52 -8.11 14.23 0.80
C THR A 52 -8.33 15.74 0.70
N LEU A 53 -9.50 16.21 0.29
CA LEU A 53 -9.81 17.64 0.23
C LEU A 53 -9.74 18.30 1.62
N LEU A 54 -10.10 17.59 2.69
CA LEU A 54 -9.97 18.09 4.07
C LEU A 54 -8.52 18.31 4.50
N THR A 55 -7.57 17.60 3.87
CA THR A 55 -6.15 17.75 4.23
C THR A 55 -5.59 19.13 3.86
N PHE A 56 -6.19 19.84 2.91
CA PHE A 56 -5.81 21.21 2.57
C PHE A 56 -6.01 22.21 3.73
N ILE A 57 -6.83 21.87 4.74
CA ILE A 57 -6.97 22.67 5.96
C ILE A 57 -5.67 22.63 6.79
N PHE A 58 -4.99 21.47 6.80
CA PHE A 58 -3.74 21.27 7.52
C PHE A 58 -2.50 21.58 6.67
N PHE A 59 -2.61 21.44 5.34
CA PHE A 59 -1.56 21.69 4.37
C PHE A 59 -2.02 22.75 3.36
N PRO A 60 -1.98 24.05 3.73
CA PRO A 60 -2.51 25.13 2.90
C PRO A 60 -1.68 25.32 1.62
N LEU A 61 -2.35 25.71 0.53
CA LEU A 61 -1.69 25.99 -0.74
C LEU A 61 -1.08 27.39 -0.73
N GLU A 62 0.25 27.47 -0.84
CA GLU A 62 0.95 28.76 -0.87
C GLU A 62 0.77 29.49 -2.22
N ASN A 63 0.76 28.75 -3.34
CA ASN A 63 0.75 29.31 -4.70
C ASN A 63 -0.52 28.97 -5.51
N GLY A 64 -1.57 28.47 -4.83
CA GLY A 64 -2.82 28.03 -5.45
C GLY A 64 -2.76 26.68 -6.16
N LEU A 65 -3.93 26.09 -6.45
CA LEU A 65 -4.05 24.74 -7.01
C LEU A 65 -3.39 24.60 -8.38
N ALA A 66 -3.58 25.57 -9.27
CA ALA A 66 -3.05 25.52 -10.64
C ALA A 66 -1.51 25.43 -10.68
N ALA A 67 -0.82 26.04 -9.72
CA ALA A 67 0.64 25.96 -9.61
C ALA A 67 1.09 24.55 -9.18
N GLU A 68 0.39 23.92 -8.24
CA GLU A 68 0.68 22.55 -7.80
C GLU A 68 0.35 21.51 -8.87
N PHE A 69 -0.75 21.69 -9.62
CA PHE A 69 -1.09 20.82 -10.75
C PHE A 69 0.01 20.79 -11.82
N LYS A 70 0.71 21.91 -12.05
CA LYS A 70 1.84 21.97 -12.99
C LYS A 70 3.08 21.21 -12.51
N LYS A 71 3.19 20.92 -11.21
CA LYS A 71 4.29 20.13 -10.63
C LYS A 71 4.01 18.63 -10.67
N LEU A 72 2.77 18.21 -10.95
CA LEU A 72 2.43 16.80 -11.09
C LEU A 72 3.18 16.20 -12.27
N ASN A 73 3.57 14.94 -12.12
CA ASN A 73 4.27 14.18 -13.14
C ASN A 73 3.52 12.87 -13.44
N TRP A 74 4.11 12.05 -14.31
CA TRP A 74 3.55 10.74 -14.67
C TRP A 74 3.32 9.82 -13.48
N ALA A 75 4.06 9.98 -12.37
CA ALA A 75 3.92 9.13 -11.20
C ALA A 75 2.56 9.30 -10.52
N SER A 76 1.93 10.48 -10.58
CA SER A 76 0.58 10.67 -10.06
C SER A 76 -0.46 9.85 -10.83
N VAL A 77 -0.30 9.74 -12.15
CA VAL A 77 -1.16 8.91 -13.01
C VAL A 77 -0.83 7.43 -12.83
N GLY A 78 0.45 7.07 -12.70
CA GLY A 78 0.85 5.69 -12.41
C GLY A 78 0.32 5.21 -11.06
N LEU A 79 0.35 6.08 -10.05
CA LEU A 79 -0.15 5.79 -8.71
C LEU A 79 -1.67 5.57 -8.69
N SER A 80 -2.44 6.36 -9.44
CA SER A 80 -3.89 6.16 -9.50
C SER A 80 -4.26 4.81 -10.11
N LEU A 81 -3.59 4.42 -11.21
CA LEU A 81 -3.76 3.09 -11.80
C LEU A 81 -3.35 1.96 -10.85
N ALA A 82 -2.25 2.14 -10.09
CA ALA A 82 -1.80 1.17 -9.12
C ALA A 82 -2.80 0.98 -7.97
N ILE A 83 -3.36 2.08 -7.42
CA ILE A 83 -4.38 2.04 -6.37
C ILE A 83 -5.60 1.25 -6.84
N VAL A 84 -6.07 1.54 -8.07
CA VAL A 84 -7.18 0.80 -8.67
C VAL A 84 -6.85 -0.69 -8.77
N GLY A 85 -5.68 -1.04 -9.34
CA GLY A 85 -5.26 -2.43 -9.45
C GLY A 85 -5.19 -3.17 -8.11
N ILE A 86 -4.68 -2.51 -7.07
CA ILE A 86 -4.59 -3.06 -5.71
C ILE A 86 -5.99 -3.34 -5.14
N GLU A 87 -6.90 -2.38 -5.23
CA GLU A 87 -8.26 -2.55 -4.70
C GLU A 87 -9.04 -3.64 -5.42
N PHE A 88 -8.95 -3.69 -6.75
CA PHE A 88 -9.49 -4.80 -7.55
C PHE A 88 -8.88 -6.14 -7.13
N GLY A 89 -7.56 -6.23 -7.04
CA GLY A 89 -6.84 -7.45 -6.71
C GLY A 89 -7.21 -8.03 -5.35
N PHE A 90 -7.24 -7.20 -4.30
CA PHE A 90 -7.58 -7.66 -2.95
C PHE A 90 -9.05 -8.04 -2.80
N LEU A 91 -9.97 -7.27 -3.37
CA LEU A 91 -11.39 -7.61 -3.31
C LEU A 91 -11.70 -8.91 -4.05
N LEU A 92 -11.11 -9.15 -5.22
CA LEU A 92 -11.24 -10.44 -5.93
C LEU A 92 -10.65 -11.59 -5.11
N THR A 93 -9.46 -11.38 -4.53
CA THR A 93 -8.80 -12.34 -3.64
C THR A 93 -9.66 -12.70 -2.42
N TYR A 94 -10.33 -11.71 -1.83
CA TYR A 94 -11.19 -11.94 -0.67
C TYR A 94 -12.52 -12.57 -1.03
N ARG A 95 -13.07 -12.25 -2.21
CA ARG A 95 -14.28 -12.86 -2.76
C ARG A 95 -14.04 -14.31 -3.20
N SER A 96 -12.83 -14.67 -3.62
CA SER A 96 -12.46 -16.07 -3.90
C SER A 96 -12.31 -16.93 -2.64
N GLY A 97 -12.53 -16.36 -1.46
CA GLY A 97 -12.51 -17.07 -0.18
C GLY A 97 -11.12 -17.20 0.44
N TRP A 98 -10.09 -16.55 -0.10
CA TRP A 98 -8.75 -16.63 0.49
C TRP A 98 -8.72 -15.99 1.90
N ASN A 99 -7.86 -16.51 2.76
CA ASN A 99 -7.68 -16.07 4.13
C ASN A 99 -7.04 -14.67 4.14
N LEU A 100 -7.63 -13.76 4.93
CA LEU A 100 -7.24 -12.37 4.99
C LEU A 100 -5.74 -12.17 5.28
N GLY A 101 -5.23 -12.88 6.30
CA GLY A 101 -3.84 -12.74 6.73
C GLY A 101 -2.85 -13.34 5.72
N ILE A 102 -3.14 -14.54 5.21
CA ILE A 102 -2.26 -15.23 4.26
C ILE A 102 -2.18 -14.46 2.94
N ALA A 103 -3.31 -13.98 2.42
CA ALA A 103 -3.35 -13.21 1.19
C ALA A 103 -2.58 -11.88 1.30
N ALA A 104 -2.77 -11.14 2.40
CA ALA A 104 -2.06 -9.88 2.63
C ALA A 104 -0.54 -10.07 2.73
N VAL A 105 -0.09 -11.10 3.46
CA VAL A 105 1.34 -11.43 3.55
C VAL A 105 1.87 -11.87 2.18
N PHE A 106 1.18 -12.78 1.49
CA PHE A 106 1.59 -13.28 0.19
C PHE A 106 1.81 -12.14 -0.83
N VAL A 107 0.83 -11.25 -0.98
CA VAL A 107 0.91 -10.14 -1.94
C VAL A 107 2.07 -9.21 -1.59
N ASN A 108 2.24 -8.82 -0.32
CA ASN A 108 3.31 -7.92 0.09
C ASN A 108 4.70 -8.54 -0.08
N VAL A 109 4.87 -9.84 0.19
CA VAL A 109 6.14 -10.55 -0.02
C VAL A 109 6.47 -10.60 -1.51
N VAL A 110 5.53 -11.04 -2.35
CA VAL A 110 5.75 -11.11 -3.81
C VAL A 110 6.02 -9.73 -4.40
N ALA A 111 5.26 -8.71 -3.99
CA ALA A 111 5.50 -7.32 -4.41
C ALA A 111 6.90 -6.85 -3.99
N SER A 112 7.32 -7.14 -2.76
CA SER A 112 8.67 -6.80 -2.26
C SER A 112 9.77 -7.47 -3.08
N LEU A 113 9.58 -8.73 -3.50
CA LEU A 113 10.52 -9.45 -4.37
C LEU A 113 10.63 -8.81 -5.75
N ILE A 114 9.52 -8.34 -6.32
CA ILE A 114 9.51 -7.65 -7.62
C ILE A 114 10.15 -6.26 -7.50
N LEU A 115 9.90 -5.55 -6.39
CA LEU A 115 10.46 -4.23 -6.14
C LEU A 115 11.96 -4.27 -5.85
N LEU A 116 12.50 -5.38 -5.35
CA LEU A 116 13.90 -5.45 -4.97
C LEU A 116 14.88 -5.24 -6.14
N PRO A 117 14.74 -5.90 -7.31
CA PRO A 117 15.52 -5.56 -8.49
C PRO A 117 15.36 -4.09 -8.88
N VAL A 118 14.14 -3.55 -8.82
CA VAL A 118 13.89 -2.13 -9.14
C VAL A 118 14.65 -1.21 -8.17
N ALA A 119 14.64 -1.50 -6.87
CA ALA A 119 15.39 -0.76 -5.84
C ALA A 119 16.90 -0.79 -6.11
N VAL A 120 17.44 -1.95 -6.47
CA VAL A 120 18.87 -2.11 -6.77
C VAL A 120 19.27 -1.40 -8.07
N PHE A 121 18.50 -1.57 -9.15
CA PHE A 121 18.87 -1.04 -10.47
C PHE A 121 18.54 0.45 -10.63
N VAL A 122 17.39 0.90 -10.14
CA VAL A 122 16.91 2.28 -10.32
C VAL A 122 17.39 3.18 -9.19
N PHE A 123 17.18 2.76 -7.94
CA PHE A 123 17.52 3.56 -6.76
C PHE A 123 18.94 3.35 -6.25
N LYS A 124 19.66 2.35 -6.80
CA LYS A 124 21.05 1.99 -6.43
C LYS A 124 21.19 1.63 -4.94
N ASP A 125 20.14 1.08 -4.36
CA ASP A 125 20.15 0.63 -2.97
C ASP A 125 21.17 -0.49 -2.76
N ARG A 126 21.96 -0.38 -1.69
CA ARG A 126 22.93 -1.40 -1.29
C ARG A 126 22.20 -2.54 -0.58
N VAL A 127 21.96 -3.63 -1.31
CA VAL A 127 21.45 -4.87 -0.71
C VAL A 127 22.59 -5.61 -0.01
N SER A 128 22.46 -5.83 1.30
CA SER A 128 23.42 -6.59 2.08
C SER A 128 23.16 -8.10 1.98
N TRP A 129 24.16 -8.93 2.30
CA TRP A 129 24.00 -10.39 2.42
C TRP A 129 22.95 -10.78 3.48
N VAL A 130 22.76 -9.96 4.51
CA VAL A 130 21.73 -10.17 5.53
C VAL A 130 20.32 -9.94 4.95
N ASN A 131 20.15 -8.94 4.09
CA ASN A 131 18.87 -8.69 3.43
C ASN A 131 18.49 -9.87 2.53
N ILE A 132 19.48 -10.46 1.83
CA ILE A 132 19.29 -11.66 1.01
C ILE A 132 18.86 -12.84 1.86
N ALA A 133 19.54 -13.09 2.98
CA ALA A 133 19.14 -14.13 3.93
C ALA A 133 17.71 -13.90 4.47
N GLY A 134 17.36 -12.66 4.78
CA GLY A 134 16.02 -12.27 5.23
C GLY A 134 14.93 -12.59 4.20
N ILE A 135 15.21 -12.42 2.91
CA ILE A 135 14.28 -12.81 1.83
C ILE A 135 14.01 -14.32 1.85
N PHE A 136 15.05 -15.15 2.00
CA PHE A 136 14.88 -16.60 2.09
C PHE A 136 14.04 -17.00 3.31
N VAL A 137 14.25 -16.34 4.46
CA VAL A 137 13.43 -16.56 5.65
C VAL A 137 11.97 -16.15 5.42
N CYS A 138 11.74 -15.02 4.74
CA CYS A 138 10.41 -14.54 4.39
C CYS A 138 9.67 -15.52 3.46
N LEU A 139 10.37 -16.05 2.45
CA LEU A 139 9.86 -17.10 1.56
C LEU A 139 9.55 -18.39 2.30
N ALA A 140 10.42 -18.83 3.20
CA ALA A 140 10.17 -20.01 4.03
C ALA A 140 8.93 -19.82 4.92
N GLY A 141 8.79 -18.65 5.56
CA GLY A 141 7.60 -18.30 6.34
C GLY A 141 6.32 -18.30 5.50
N LEU A 142 6.40 -17.81 4.26
CA LEU A 142 5.27 -17.83 3.33
C LEU A 142 4.86 -19.26 2.92
N LEU A 143 5.85 -20.12 2.66
CA LEU A 143 5.60 -21.54 2.38
C LEU A 143 4.93 -22.24 3.56
N MET A 144 5.38 -21.97 4.79
CA MET A 144 4.76 -22.50 6.01
C MET A 144 3.32 -22.01 6.19
N LEU A 145 3.05 -20.73 5.95
CA LEU A 145 1.69 -20.17 6.05
C LEU A 145 0.74 -20.75 4.99
N ASN A 146 1.23 -21.07 3.81
CA ASN A 146 0.45 -21.68 2.74
C ASN A 146 0.41 -23.22 2.84
N TRP A 147 1.14 -23.82 3.77
CA TRP A 147 1.16 -25.26 3.96
C TRP A 147 -0.15 -25.73 4.59
N LYS A 148 -1.14 -26.04 3.76
CA LYS A 148 -2.38 -26.70 4.16
C LYS A 148 -2.04 -28.12 4.62
N ARG A 149 -2.20 -28.37 5.92
CA ARG A 149 -2.32 -29.72 6.47
C ARG A 149 -3.80 -30.06 6.65
#